data_AF-A0A7H0HJ14-F1
#
_entry.id   AF-A0A7H0HJ14-F1
#
_cell.length_a   1.000
_cell.length_b   1.000
_cell.length_c   1.000
_cell.angle_alpha   90.00
_cell.angle_beta   90.00
_cell.angle_gamma   90.00
#
_symmetry.space_group_name_H-M   'P 1'
#
loop_
_entity.id
_entity.type
_entity.pdbx_description
1 polymer ?
#
loop_
_entity_poly.entity_id
_entity_poly.type
_entity_poly.pdbx_seq_one_letter_code
_entity_poly.pdbx_strand_id
1 'polypeptide(L)'
;MQKVILGLSAALVMAFPSFSKAAFVSGPVTYEFSLIYSGTSQDLTYDADGSPYSDVPVLLFCIDHATNPPFVNFVDPVPIAHFDTKAGASAIKGGSGAAGEAALYWLLDQYYVSYYKNGSVETRRALQYALWEIGNDYNGTAASINIAQGSSRPSLENVVDYGGSDQLAFVSAYTTLYDAMRATLPTLRRTYRSTVYTMDLFRNRDPRYQHMLALMEKTPPASTAVHVPTLGQAALMALMSMLGLFGVNYIRRRESGR
;
A
#
# COMPACT_ATOMS: atom_id res chain seq x y z
N MET A 1 19.29 -2.71 49.17
CA MET A 1 19.70 -2.89 47.76
C MET A 1 18.64 -3.71 47.02
N GLN A 2 17.49 -3.12 46.67
CA GLN A 2 16.40 -3.85 45.99
C GLN A 2 15.55 -2.95 45.06
N LYS A 3 16.11 -1.81 44.62
CA LYS A 3 15.43 -0.85 43.74
C LYS A 3 16.13 -0.60 42.41
N VAL A 4 17.25 -1.29 42.15
CA VAL A 4 18.08 -1.07 40.94
C VAL A 4 17.78 -2.08 39.83
N ILE A 5 17.17 -3.23 40.13
CA ILE A 5 17.00 -4.32 39.15
C ILE A 5 15.73 -4.18 38.29
N LEU A 6 14.71 -3.42 38.73
CA LEU A 6 13.47 -3.23 37.96
C LEU A 6 13.58 -2.21 36.81
N GLY A 7 14.63 -1.38 36.78
CA GLY A 7 14.81 -0.36 35.75
C GLY A 7 15.41 -0.87 34.44
N LEU A 8 16.14 -1.98 34.46
CA LEU A 8 16.82 -2.50 33.26
C LEU A 8 15.89 -3.31 32.34
N SER A 9 14.83 -3.93 32.88
CA SER A 9 13.88 -4.73 32.09
C SER A 9 12.90 -3.87 31.28
N ALA A 10 12.63 -2.63 31.71
CA ALA A 10 11.75 -1.70 30.98
C ALA A 10 12.47 -1.00 29.82
N ALA A 11 13.81 -0.86 29.88
CA ALA A 11 14.60 -0.26 28.82
C ALA A 11 14.83 -1.20 27.62
N LEU A 12 14.83 -2.52 27.85
CA LEU A 12 14.97 -3.51 26.77
C LEU A 12 13.66 -3.71 25.96
N VAL A 13 12.50 -3.36 26.53
CA VAL A 13 11.21 -3.40 25.84
C VAL A 13 10.96 -2.14 24.99
N MET A 14 11.56 -1.00 25.36
CA MET A 14 11.39 0.27 24.64
C MET A 14 12.47 0.56 23.59
N ALA A 15 13.45 -0.33 23.41
CA ALA A 15 14.53 -0.22 22.43
C ALA A 15 14.36 -1.15 21.21
N PHE A 16 13.22 -1.80 21.07
CA PHE A 16 12.77 -2.22 19.74
C PHE A 16 11.91 -1.08 19.21
N PRO A 17 12.38 -0.25 18.26
CA PRO A 17 11.47 0.07 17.18
C PRO A 17 10.97 -1.30 16.76
N SER A 18 9.67 -1.55 16.91
CA SER A 18 9.04 -2.68 16.26
C SER A 18 9.48 -2.57 14.81
N PHE A 19 10.50 -3.33 14.44
CA PHE A 19 10.69 -3.77 13.09
C PHE A 19 9.35 -4.43 12.83
N SER A 20 8.41 -3.68 12.25
CA SER A 20 7.29 -4.25 11.53
C SER A 20 8.00 -4.97 10.39
N LYS A 21 8.55 -6.16 10.71
CA LYS A 21 9.01 -7.09 9.70
C LYS A 21 7.77 -7.28 8.86
N ALA A 22 7.89 -7.01 7.57
CA ALA A 22 6.89 -7.45 6.61
C ALA A 22 6.56 -8.90 7.00
N ALA A 23 5.31 -9.13 7.39
CA ALA A 23 4.90 -10.45 7.78
C ALA A 23 4.66 -11.20 6.47
N PHE A 24 5.17 -12.42 6.38
CA PHE A 24 5.00 -13.23 5.18
C PHE A 24 3.65 -13.90 5.24
N VAL A 25 2.91 -13.85 4.13
CA VAL A 25 1.71 -14.65 3.97
C VAL A 25 1.81 -15.52 2.75
N SER A 26 1.26 -16.72 2.89
CA SER A 26 1.11 -17.64 1.79
C SER A 26 -0.22 -18.37 1.81
N GLY A 27 -0.64 -18.80 0.63
CA GLY A 27 -1.89 -19.52 0.44
C GLY A 27 -2.30 -19.58 -1.04
N PRO A 28 -3.34 -20.36 -1.35
CA PRO A 28 -3.91 -20.41 -2.69
C PRO A 28 -4.63 -19.11 -3.03
N VAL A 29 -4.53 -18.68 -4.30
CA VAL A 29 -5.33 -17.58 -4.85
C VAL A 29 -6.06 -18.07 -6.08
N THR A 30 -7.39 -18.09 -5.99
CA THR A 30 -8.24 -18.53 -7.09
C THR A 30 -8.54 -17.36 -8.00
N TYR A 31 -8.27 -17.49 -9.30
CA TYR A 31 -8.62 -16.46 -10.26
C TYR A 31 -10.14 -16.24 -10.26
N GLU A 32 -10.57 -14.98 -10.13
CA GLU A 32 -11.99 -14.64 -10.03
C GLU A 32 -12.73 -14.72 -11.37
N PHE A 33 -12.02 -14.94 -12.50
CA PHE A 33 -12.58 -14.84 -13.86
C PHE A 33 -13.39 -13.55 -14.10
N SER A 34 -13.13 -12.52 -13.31
CA SER A 34 -13.89 -11.27 -13.25
C SER A 34 -13.45 -10.26 -14.31
N LEU A 35 -12.68 -10.71 -15.30
CA LEU A 35 -12.17 -9.95 -16.46
C LEU A 35 -11.20 -8.82 -16.08
N ILE A 36 -11.01 -8.57 -14.79
CA ILE A 36 -9.86 -7.88 -14.21
C ILE A 36 -8.83 -8.93 -13.77
N TYR A 37 -7.55 -8.56 -13.65
CA TYR A 37 -6.54 -9.46 -13.10
C TYR A 37 -6.65 -9.44 -11.58
N SER A 38 -7.65 -10.15 -11.06
CA SER A 38 -7.83 -10.35 -9.63
C SER A 38 -8.11 -11.79 -9.28
N GLY A 39 -7.80 -12.15 -8.03
CA GLY A 39 -8.17 -13.44 -7.46
C GLY A 39 -8.56 -13.31 -6.01
N THR A 40 -9.26 -14.30 -5.49
CA THR A 40 -9.72 -14.32 -4.11
C THR A 40 -9.03 -15.43 -3.34
N SER A 41 -8.75 -15.17 -2.07
CA SER A 41 -8.27 -16.18 -1.13
C SER A 41 -8.99 -16.08 0.22
N GLN A 42 -9.34 -17.23 0.78
CA GLN A 42 -9.79 -17.36 2.17
C GLN A 42 -8.72 -18.03 3.06
N ASP A 43 -7.66 -18.55 2.44
CA ASP A 43 -6.69 -19.45 3.08
C ASP A 43 -5.29 -18.83 3.13
N LEU A 44 -5.18 -17.50 3.00
CA LEU A 44 -3.92 -16.82 3.29
C LEU A 44 -3.59 -16.94 4.78
N THR A 45 -2.41 -17.45 5.09
CA THR A 45 -1.93 -17.62 6.46
C THR A 45 -0.58 -16.94 6.64
N TYR A 46 -0.29 -16.45 7.84
CA TYR A 46 1.03 -15.94 8.18
C TYR A 46 2.02 -17.10 8.30
N ASP A 47 3.10 -17.07 7.53
CA ASP A 47 4.07 -18.18 7.47
C ASP A 47 4.74 -18.47 8.84
N ALA A 48 4.80 -17.46 9.71
CA ALA A 48 5.46 -17.55 11.00
C ALA A 48 4.71 -18.42 12.03
N ASP A 49 3.38 -18.40 12.02
CA ASP A 49 2.55 -19.04 13.03
C ASP A 49 1.34 -19.80 12.47
N GLY A 50 1.13 -19.77 11.15
CA GLY A 50 0.00 -20.40 10.48
C GLY A 50 -1.34 -19.74 10.76
N SER A 51 -1.36 -18.58 11.43
CA SER A 51 -2.61 -17.88 11.74
C SER A 51 -3.23 -17.30 10.47
N PRO A 52 -4.57 -17.26 10.34
CA PRO A 52 -5.22 -16.65 9.20
C PRO A 52 -4.85 -15.16 9.05
N TYR A 53 -4.55 -14.74 7.82
CA TYR A 53 -4.28 -13.32 7.53
C TYR A 53 -5.52 -12.45 7.72
N SER A 54 -6.69 -12.97 7.36
CA SER A 54 -7.98 -12.28 7.42
C SER A 54 -9.08 -13.26 7.83
N ASP A 55 -10.07 -12.75 8.56
CA ASP A 55 -11.33 -13.41 8.92
C ASP A 55 -12.40 -13.31 7.82
N VAL A 56 -12.17 -12.46 6.81
CA VAL A 56 -13.00 -12.32 5.62
C VAL A 56 -12.20 -12.63 4.36
N PRO A 57 -12.84 -13.01 3.25
CA PRO A 57 -12.15 -13.23 1.98
C PRO A 57 -11.30 -12.01 1.58
N VAL A 58 -10.10 -12.29 1.07
CA VAL A 58 -9.16 -11.28 0.59
C VAL A 58 -9.22 -11.26 -0.92
N LEU A 59 -9.60 -10.13 -1.48
CA LEU A 59 -9.56 -9.89 -2.91
C LEU A 59 -8.21 -9.27 -3.27
N LEU A 60 -7.48 -9.92 -4.18
CA LEU A 60 -6.13 -9.54 -4.58
C LEU A 60 -6.16 -8.98 -6.00
N PHE A 61 -5.86 -7.70 -6.15
CA PHE A 61 -5.75 -7.03 -7.45
C PHE A 61 -4.30 -6.94 -7.90
N CYS A 62 -4.03 -7.36 -9.13
CA CYS A 62 -2.78 -7.12 -9.81
C CYS A 62 -2.54 -5.62 -10.02
N ILE A 63 -1.39 -5.11 -9.57
CA ILE A 63 -0.99 -3.69 -9.76
C ILE A 63 0.24 -3.54 -10.67
N ASP A 64 0.95 -4.62 -10.97
CA ASP A 64 2.09 -4.64 -11.88
C ASP A 64 1.64 -5.11 -13.28
N HIS A 65 2.19 -4.57 -14.36
CA HIS A 65 1.86 -5.01 -15.72
C HIS A 65 2.96 -5.87 -16.36
N ALA A 66 4.18 -5.85 -15.81
CA ALA A 66 5.37 -6.41 -16.44
C ALA A 66 5.66 -7.88 -16.08
N THR A 67 4.87 -8.52 -15.23
CA THR A 67 5.09 -9.90 -14.77
C THR A 67 3.80 -10.72 -14.81
N ASN A 68 3.85 -12.01 -14.47
CA ASN A 68 2.68 -12.89 -14.57
C ASN A 68 1.74 -12.72 -13.35
N PRO A 69 0.42 -12.84 -13.52
CA PRO A 69 -0.48 -12.86 -12.38
C PRO A 69 -0.25 -14.11 -11.50
N PRO A 70 -0.23 -14.00 -10.14
CA PRO A 70 0.00 -15.12 -9.23
C PRO A 70 -1.28 -15.91 -8.92
N PHE A 71 -2.07 -16.28 -9.93
CA PHE A 71 -3.36 -16.97 -9.74
C PHE A 71 -3.33 -18.40 -10.26
N VAL A 72 -4.00 -19.29 -9.53
CA VAL A 72 -4.30 -20.65 -10.03
C VAL A 72 -5.10 -20.52 -11.32
N ASN A 73 -4.60 -21.12 -12.40
CA ASN A 73 -5.35 -21.28 -13.65
C ASN A 73 -5.39 -22.76 -14.05
N PHE A 74 -6.21 -23.10 -15.04
CA PHE A 74 -6.40 -24.49 -15.47
C PHE A 74 -5.13 -25.18 -15.99
N VAL A 75 -4.07 -24.43 -16.30
CA VAL A 75 -2.83 -24.95 -16.89
C VAL A 75 -1.75 -25.15 -15.82
N ASP A 76 -1.73 -24.32 -14.77
CA ASP A 76 -0.75 -24.40 -13.68
C ASP A 76 -1.50 -24.44 -12.34
N PRO A 77 -1.73 -25.64 -11.76
CA PRO A 77 -2.71 -25.85 -10.71
C PRO A 77 -2.30 -25.24 -9.35
N VAL A 78 -1.07 -24.76 -9.18
CA VAL A 78 -0.67 -24.14 -7.90
C VAL A 78 0.43 -23.07 -8.07
N PRO A 79 0.11 -21.79 -8.32
CA PRO A 79 0.90 -20.72 -7.74
C PRO A 79 0.48 -20.57 -6.27
N ILE A 80 1.40 -20.91 -5.37
CA ILE A 80 1.30 -20.46 -3.98
C ILE A 80 1.70 -18.98 -4.00
N ALA A 81 0.76 -18.12 -3.66
CA ALA A 81 1.07 -16.73 -3.40
C ALA A 81 2.07 -16.66 -2.24
N HIS A 82 3.20 -15.96 -2.42
CA HIS A 82 4.16 -15.71 -1.36
C HIS A 82 4.41 -14.21 -1.30
N PHE A 83 3.78 -13.56 -0.34
CA PHE A 83 3.79 -12.10 -0.26
C PHE A 83 4.48 -11.61 0.99
N ASP A 84 5.27 -10.56 0.82
CA ASP A 84 5.55 -9.63 1.90
C ASP A 84 4.29 -8.77 2.09
N THR A 85 3.64 -8.90 3.25
CA THR A 85 2.53 -8.01 3.63
C THR A 85 3.06 -6.69 4.17
N LYS A 86 2.21 -5.66 4.20
CA LYS A 86 2.59 -4.30 4.63
C LYS A 86 3.81 -3.79 3.88
N ALA A 87 3.99 -4.25 2.65
CA ALA A 87 5.08 -3.81 1.79
C ALA A 87 4.93 -2.33 1.45
N GLY A 88 3.70 -1.80 1.53
CA GLY A 88 3.38 -0.42 1.23
C GLY A 88 3.94 -0.04 -0.14
N ALA A 89 4.58 1.12 -0.20
CA ALA A 89 5.18 1.62 -1.43
C ALA A 89 6.23 0.71 -2.08
N SER A 90 6.84 -0.23 -1.34
CA SER A 90 7.84 -1.14 -1.91
C SER A 90 7.26 -2.20 -2.85
N ALA A 91 5.93 -2.36 -2.88
CA ALA A 91 5.22 -3.17 -3.86
C ALA A 91 4.91 -2.41 -5.17
N ILE A 92 5.25 -1.11 -5.26
CA ILE A 92 4.93 -0.26 -6.41
C ILE A 92 6.20 -0.02 -7.23
N LYS A 93 6.19 -0.40 -8.51
CA LYS A 93 7.35 -0.27 -9.40
C LYS A 93 7.62 1.17 -9.85
N GLY A 94 6.58 1.97 -10.02
CA GLY A 94 6.70 3.37 -10.46
C GLY A 94 7.48 4.29 -9.51
N GLY A 95 7.88 3.82 -8.33
CA GLY A 95 8.73 4.58 -7.41
C GLY A 95 8.00 5.75 -6.70
N SER A 96 6.68 5.76 -6.70
CA SER A 96 5.85 6.84 -6.13
C SER A 96 5.84 6.92 -4.61
N GLY A 97 6.44 5.97 -3.89
CA GLY A 97 6.45 6.02 -2.43
C GLY A 97 5.03 5.98 -1.83
N ALA A 98 4.84 6.65 -0.70
CA ALA A 98 3.54 6.77 -0.04
C ALA A 98 2.46 7.46 -0.91
N ALA A 99 2.85 8.23 -1.94
CA ALA A 99 1.89 8.82 -2.86
C ALA A 99 1.21 7.75 -3.74
N GLY A 100 1.94 6.71 -4.14
CA GLY A 100 1.39 5.60 -4.92
C GLY A 100 0.45 4.73 -4.11
N GLU A 101 0.81 4.45 -2.84
CA GLU A 101 -0.08 3.72 -1.93
C GLU A 101 -1.40 4.47 -1.72
N ALA A 102 -1.32 5.77 -1.43
CA ALA A 102 -2.50 6.63 -1.32
C ALA A 102 -3.35 6.62 -2.60
N ALA A 103 -2.71 6.69 -3.76
CA ALA A 103 -3.36 6.68 -5.06
C ALA A 103 -4.15 5.40 -5.33
N LEU A 104 -3.56 4.23 -5.08
CA LEU A 104 -4.23 2.93 -5.25
C LEU A 104 -5.41 2.79 -4.29
N TYR A 105 -5.24 3.21 -3.03
CA TYR A 105 -6.32 3.15 -2.05
C TYR A 105 -7.46 4.07 -2.42
N TRP A 106 -7.17 5.29 -2.86
CA TRP A 106 -8.19 6.22 -3.34
C TRP A 106 -8.92 5.66 -4.55
N LEU A 107 -8.19 5.12 -5.53
CA LEU A 107 -8.79 4.57 -6.75
C LEU A 107 -9.80 3.46 -6.41
N LEU A 108 -9.43 2.51 -5.56
CA LEU A 108 -10.36 1.45 -5.17
C LEU A 108 -11.48 1.97 -4.26
N ASP A 109 -11.22 2.89 -3.32
CA ASP A 109 -12.28 3.46 -2.49
C ASP A 109 -13.37 4.14 -3.32
N GLN A 110 -12.99 4.84 -4.40
CA GLN A 110 -13.93 5.55 -5.27
C GLN A 110 -14.62 4.63 -6.29
N TYR A 111 -13.91 3.66 -6.85
CA TYR A 111 -14.36 2.93 -8.04
C TYR A 111 -14.62 1.44 -7.82
N TYR A 112 -14.32 0.88 -6.65
CA TYR A 112 -14.54 -0.54 -6.40
C TYR A 112 -16.00 -0.97 -6.57
N VAL A 113 -16.96 -0.21 -6.03
CA VAL A 113 -18.37 -0.56 -6.19
C VAL A 113 -18.86 -0.37 -7.62
N SER A 114 -18.56 0.78 -8.22
CA SER A 114 -19.10 1.18 -9.52
C SER A 114 -18.42 0.49 -10.70
N TYR A 115 -17.11 0.24 -10.64
CA TYR A 115 -16.33 -0.35 -11.73
C TYR A 115 -16.03 -1.82 -11.50
N TYR A 116 -15.70 -2.25 -10.27
CA TYR A 116 -15.41 -3.67 -10.03
C TYR A 116 -16.69 -4.48 -9.81
N LYS A 117 -17.46 -4.19 -8.75
CA LYS A 117 -18.63 -5.02 -8.38
C LYS A 117 -19.73 -4.94 -9.44
N ASN A 118 -20.15 -3.72 -9.76
CA ASN A 118 -21.32 -3.47 -10.60
C ASN A 118 -20.96 -3.07 -12.04
N GLY A 119 -19.67 -3.07 -12.39
CA GLY A 119 -19.20 -2.62 -13.69
C GLY A 119 -19.46 -3.61 -14.82
N SER A 120 -19.46 -3.08 -16.05
CA SER A 120 -19.38 -3.90 -17.26
C SER A 120 -17.95 -4.44 -17.45
N VAL A 121 -17.74 -5.25 -18.48
CA VAL A 121 -16.39 -5.71 -18.83
C VAL A 121 -15.46 -4.52 -19.09
N GLU A 122 -15.95 -3.54 -19.85
CA GLU A 122 -15.23 -2.34 -20.25
C GLU A 122 -14.80 -1.51 -19.02
N THR A 123 -15.66 -1.32 -18.03
CA THR A 123 -15.29 -0.57 -16.83
C THR A 123 -14.37 -1.37 -15.90
N ARG A 124 -14.55 -2.69 -15.77
CA ARG A 124 -13.60 -3.54 -15.03
C ARG A 124 -12.21 -3.53 -15.64
N ARG A 125 -12.11 -3.60 -16.97
CA ARG A 125 -10.83 -3.48 -17.70
C ARG A 125 -10.23 -2.09 -17.53
N ALA A 126 -11.03 -1.04 -17.61
CA ALA A 126 -10.55 0.32 -17.37
C ALA A 126 -9.94 0.48 -15.97
N LEU A 127 -10.57 -0.10 -14.94
CA LEU A 127 -10.04 -0.10 -13.57
C LEU A 127 -8.71 -0.85 -13.49
N GLN A 128 -8.57 -2.02 -14.13
CA GLN A 128 -7.30 -2.74 -14.18
C GLN A 128 -6.17 -1.88 -14.77
N TYR A 129 -6.47 -1.16 -15.85
CA TYR A 129 -5.48 -0.33 -16.54
C TYR A 129 -5.10 0.88 -15.71
N ALA A 130 -6.02 1.44 -14.93
CA ALA A 130 -5.72 2.49 -13.97
C ALA A 130 -4.83 1.98 -12.81
N LEU A 131 -5.09 0.76 -12.31
CA LEU A 131 -4.23 0.11 -11.31
C LEU A 131 -2.82 -0.10 -11.84
N TRP A 132 -2.67 -0.59 -13.07
CA TRP A 132 -1.38 -0.76 -13.73
C TRP A 132 -0.66 0.57 -13.98
N GLU A 133 -1.37 1.61 -14.38
CA GLU A 133 -0.76 2.92 -14.62
C GLU A 133 -0.16 3.48 -13.31
N ILE A 134 -0.90 3.39 -12.19
CA ILE A 134 -0.38 3.79 -10.88
C ILE A 134 0.76 2.86 -10.43
N GLY A 135 0.61 1.55 -10.61
CA GLY A 135 1.57 0.57 -10.13
C GLY A 135 2.92 0.59 -10.86
N ASN A 136 2.93 0.97 -12.15
CA ASN A 136 4.12 0.91 -13.01
C ASN A 136 4.69 2.27 -13.37
N ASP A 137 3.86 3.27 -13.67
CA ASP A 137 4.32 4.54 -14.27
C ASP A 137 4.30 5.71 -13.28
N TYR A 138 3.34 5.72 -12.35
CA TYR A 138 3.20 6.82 -11.42
C TYR A 138 4.40 6.91 -10.45
N ASN A 139 5.11 8.04 -10.51
CA ASN A 139 6.27 8.35 -9.67
C ASN A 139 6.00 9.38 -8.56
N GLY A 140 4.73 9.69 -8.30
CA GLY A 140 4.31 10.69 -7.32
C GLY A 140 3.94 12.03 -7.94
N THR A 141 3.98 12.16 -9.27
CA THR A 141 3.53 13.35 -10.00
C THR A 141 2.49 12.99 -11.06
N ALA A 142 1.41 13.76 -11.20
CA ALA A 142 0.37 13.47 -12.20
C ALA A 142 0.87 13.56 -13.65
N ALA A 143 2.05 14.14 -13.89
CA ALA A 143 2.68 14.20 -15.21
C ALA A 143 3.39 12.88 -15.59
N SER A 144 3.61 11.97 -14.64
CA SER A 144 4.28 10.68 -14.88
C SER A 144 3.37 9.61 -15.50
N ILE A 145 2.05 9.78 -15.39
CA ILE A 145 1.08 8.89 -16.05
C ILE A 145 0.72 9.44 -17.43
N ASN A 146 0.50 8.55 -18.40
CA ASN A 146 0.24 8.95 -19.77
C ASN A 146 -0.57 7.90 -20.54
N ILE A 147 -1.78 8.26 -20.98
CA ILE A 147 -2.66 7.35 -21.73
C ILE A 147 -2.06 6.78 -23.04
N ALA A 148 -1.14 7.50 -23.68
CA ALA A 148 -0.54 7.09 -24.95
C ALA A 148 0.82 6.38 -24.78
N GLN A 149 1.59 6.74 -23.74
CA GLN A 149 2.97 6.27 -23.56
C GLN A 149 3.19 5.40 -22.33
N GLY A 150 2.26 5.42 -21.36
CA GLY A 150 2.32 4.66 -20.11
C GLY A 150 2.34 3.16 -20.36
N SER A 151 2.50 2.37 -19.31
CA SER A 151 2.59 0.91 -19.40
C SER A 151 1.25 0.25 -19.71
N SER A 152 0.13 0.93 -19.42
CA SER A 152 -1.21 0.37 -19.62
C SER A 152 -1.73 0.49 -21.06
N ARG A 153 -1.56 1.64 -21.75
CA ARG A 153 -1.93 1.88 -23.18
C ARG A 153 -3.26 1.28 -23.66
N PRO A 154 -4.41 1.68 -23.11
CA PRO A 154 -5.71 1.06 -23.42
C PRO A 154 -6.13 1.16 -24.90
N SER A 155 -5.61 2.11 -25.67
CA SER A 155 -5.94 2.24 -27.10
C SER A 155 -5.28 1.18 -27.98
N LEU A 156 -4.26 0.47 -27.50
CA LEU A 156 -3.55 -0.58 -28.23
C LEU A 156 -4.16 -1.97 -28.00
N GLU A 157 -5.18 -2.04 -27.17
CA GLU A 157 -5.73 -3.27 -26.64
C GLU A 157 -7.11 -3.51 -27.21
N ASN A 158 -7.50 -4.78 -27.34
CA ASN A 158 -8.82 -5.16 -27.82
C ASN A 158 -9.63 -5.75 -26.66
N VAL A 159 -10.57 -4.96 -26.14
CA VAL A 159 -11.41 -5.38 -25.02
C VAL A 159 -12.22 -6.65 -25.32
N VAL A 160 -12.48 -6.94 -26.60
CA VAL A 160 -13.19 -8.14 -27.04
C VAL A 160 -12.43 -9.42 -26.70
N ASP A 161 -11.10 -9.38 -26.67
CA ASP A 161 -10.26 -10.53 -26.29
C ASP A 161 -10.46 -10.92 -24.82
N TYR A 162 -11.05 -10.01 -24.04
CA TYR A 162 -11.40 -10.19 -22.63
C TYR A 162 -12.92 -10.36 -22.41
N GLY A 163 -13.68 -10.69 -23.45
CA GLY A 163 -15.13 -10.87 -23.38
C GLY A 163 -15.92 -9.56 -23.35
N GLY A 164 -15.29 -8.43 -23.63
CA GLY A 164 -15.98 -7.16 -23.86
C GLY A 164 -16.63 -7.10 -25.24
N SER A 165 -17.38 -6.04 -25.50
CA SER A 165 -18.04 -5.84 -26.80
C SER A 165 -17.88 -4.44 -27.37
N ASP A 166 -17.48 -3.47 -26.55
CA ASP A 166 -17.40 -2.08 -26.95
C ASP A 166 -16.03 -1.46 -26.60
N GLN A 167 -15.15 -1.41 -27.59
CA GLN A 167 -13.82 -0.81 -27.46
C GLN A 167 -13.89 0.69 -27.11
N LEU A 168 -14.86 1.42 -27.65
CA LEU A 168 -15.00 2.85 -27.38
C LEU A 168 -15.44 3.08 -25.94
N ALA A 169 -16.36 2.26 -25.42
CA ALA A 169 -16.76 2.33 -24.02
C ALA A 169 -15.59 2.01 -23.07
N PHE A 170 -14.73 1.03 -23.39
CA PHE A 170 -13.52 0.76 -22.61
C PHE A 170 -12.55 1.95 -22.59
N VAL A 171 -12.20 2.48 -23.76
CA VAL A 171 -11.29 3.64 -23.86
C VAL A 171 -11.88 4.87 -23.15
N SER A 172 -13.19 5.09 -23.27
CA SER A 172 -13.91 6.19 -22.59
C SER A 172 -13.91 6.03 -21.06
N ALA A 173 -14.18 4.83 -20.56
CA ALA A 173 -14.15 4.52 -19.13
C ALA A 173 -12.75 4.73 -18.55
N TYR A 174 -11.69 4.26 -19.24
CA TYR A 174 -10.33 4.52 -18.80
C TYR A 174 -9.99 6.01 -18.85
N THR A 175 -10.37 6.72 -19.90
CA THR A 175 -10.11 8.18 -20.02
C THR A 175 -10.76 8.94 -18.87
N THR A 176 -11.95 8.54 -18.45
CA THR A 176 -12.64 9.11 -17.27
C THR A 176 -11.84 8.87 -15.98
N LEU A 177 -11.34 7.65 -15.75
CA LEU A 177 -10.47 7.35 -14.61
C LEU A 177 -9.17 8.14 -14.68
N TYR A 178 -8.56 8.25 -15.85
CA TYR A 178 -7.33 8.98 -16.08
C TYR A 178 -7.46 10.46 -15.74
N ASP A 179 -8.53 11.11 -16.18
CA ASP A 179 -8.80 12.52 -15.86
C ASP A 179 -9.04 12.71 -14.36
N ALA A 180 -9.78 11.81 -13.72
CA ALA A 180 -9.98 11.83 -12.27
C ALA A 180 -8.67 11.65 -11.49
N MET A 181 -7.80 10.73 -11.93
CA MET A 181 -6.45 10.56 -11.39
C MET A 181 -5.63 11.85 -11.55
N ARG A 182 -5.57 12.43 -12.75
CA ARG A 182 -4.82 13.67 -12.98
C ARG A 182 -5.30 14.85 -12.15
N ALA A 183 -6.60 14.95 -11.90
CA ALA A 183 -7.18 15.98 -11.06
C ALA A 183 -6.88 15.75 -9.56
N THR A 184 -6.94 14.50 -9.11
CA THR A 184 -6.90 14.18 -7.67
C THR A 184 -5.49 14.00 -7.13
N LEU A 185 -4.63 13.25 -7.85
CA LEU A 185 -3.29 12.87 -7.39
C LEU A 185 -2.41 14.04 -6.90
N PRO A 186 -2.43 15.24 -7.51
CA PRO A 186 -1.65 16.37 -7.02
C PRO A 186 -2.03 16.86 -5.61
N THR A 187 -3.27 16.65 -5.20
CA THR A 187 -3.81 17.15 -3.91
C THR A 187 -4.09 16.02 -2.91
N LEU A 188 -3.97 14.76 -3.35
CA LEU A 188 -4.20 13.60 -2.51
C LEU A 188 -3.16 13.53 -1.39
N ARG A 189 -3.64 13.47 -0.14
CA ARG A 189 -2.77 13.31 1.02
C ARG A 189 -2.04 11.96 0.92
N ARG A 190 -0.72 11.96 1.05
CA ARG A 190 0.10 10.73 1.05
C ARG A 190 -0.25 9.75 2.18
N THR A 191 -0.89 10.25 3.23
CA THR A 191 -1.41 9.47 4.36
C THR A 191 -2.84 9.00 4.15
N TYR A 192 -3.44 9.21 2.97
CA TYR A 192 -4.79 8.77 2.68
C TYR A 192 -4.91 7.26 2.89
N ARG A 193 -5.96 6.85 3.58
CA ARG A 193 -6.35 5.46 3.82
C ARG A 193 -7.86 5.39 3.62
N SER A 194 -8.35 4.32 3.00
CA SER A 194 -9.80 4.09 2.90
C SER A 194 -10.38 3.99 4.31
N THR A 195 -11.59 4.51 4.50
CA THR A 195 -12.37 4.34 5.73
C THR A 195 -13.45 3.28 5.59
N VAL A 196 -13.54 2.64 4.41
CA VAL A 196 -14.58 1.67 4.07
C VAL A 196 -14.00 0.27 3.93
N TYR A 197 -12.81 0.18 3.34
CA TYR A 197 -12.12 -1.07 3.06
C TYR A 197 -10.79 -1.13 3.78
N THR A 198 -10.45 -2.31 4.29
CA THR A 198 -9.08 -2.59 4.74
C THR A 198 -8.28 -2.97 3.51
N MET A 199 -7.22 -2.23 3.24
CA MET A 199 -6.34 -2.46 2.10
C MET A 199 -4.89 -2.64 2.57
N ASP A 200 -4.16 -3.53 1.90
CA ASP A 200 -2.72 -3.70 2.08
C ASP A 200 -2.03 -3.91 0.73
N LEU A 201 -0.76 -3.55 0.65
CA LEU A 201 0.08 -3.79 -0.51
C LEU A 201 1.00 -4.97 -0.28
N PHE A 202 0.90 -5.93 -1.19
CA PHE A 202 1.60 -7.20 -1.16
C PHE A 202 2.70 -7.20 -2.21
N ARG A 203 3.94 -7.32 -1.77
CA ARG A 203 5.07 -7.54 -2.68
C ARG A 203 5.27 -9.04 -2.84
N ASN A 204 5.13 -9.52 -4.06
CA ASN A 204 5.43 -10.91 -4.39
C ASN A 204 6.92 -11.18 -4.25
N ARG A 205 7.27 -12.28 -3.57
CA ARG A 205 8.66 -12.69 -3.36
C ARG A 205 9.25 -13.39 -4.56
N ASP A 206 8.42 -13.98 -5.41
CA ASP A 206 8.87 -14.50 -6.69
C ASP A 206 8.77 -13.36 -7.73
N PRO A 207 9.92 -12.89 -8.27
CA PRO A 207 9.95 -11.76 -9.19
C PRO A 207 9.30 -12.06 -10.54
N ARG A 208 8.93 -13.32 -10.83
CA ARG A 208 8.18 -13.69 -12.02
C ARG A 208 6.70 -13.32 -11.94
N TYR A 209 6.21 -13.00 -10.74
CA TYR A 209 4.81 -12.72 -10.50
C TYR A 209 4.53 -11.32 -9.97
N GLN A 210 3.33 -10.84 -10.29
CA GLN A 210 2.89 -9.48 -10.01
C GLN A 210 2.75 -9.22 -8.52
N HIS A 211 3.08 -7.98 -8.15
CA HIS A 211 2.69 -7.39 -6.88
C HIS A 211 1.19 -7.11 -6.87
N MET A 212 0.62 -7.13 -5.68
CA MET A 212 -0.84 -7.15 -5.50
C MET A 212 -1.27 -6.08 -4.50
N LEU A 213 -2.49 -5.59 -4.66
CA LEU A 213 -3.22 -4.91 -3.61
C LEU A 213 -4.26 -5.87 -3.04
N ALA A 214 -4.17 -6.15 -1.74
CA ALA A 214 -5.15 -6.92 -0.99
C ALA A 214 -6.25 -5.99 -0.48
N LEU A 215 -7.51 -6.28 -0.83
CA LEU A 215 -8.70 -5.57 -0.39
C LEU A 215 -9.59 -6.53 0.40
N MET A 216 -9.99 -6.12 1.60
CA MET A 216 -10.96 -6.81 2.43
C MET A 216 -12.17 -5.91 2.63
N GLU A 217 -13.36 -6.47 2.44
CA GLU A 217 -14.64 -5.79 2.60
C GLU A 217 -15.04 -5.60 4.08
N LYS A 218 -14.16 -4.95 4.83
CA LYS A 218 -14.41 -4.53 6.20
C LYS A 218 -13.69 -3.21 6.47
N THR A 219 -14.29 -2.39 7.33
CA THR A 219 -13.68 -1.15 7.80
C THR A 219 -12.31 -1.44 8.43
N PRO A 220 -11.26 -0.65 8.13
CA PRO A 220 -9.99 -0.79 8.83
C PRO A 220 -10.19 -0.72 10.35
N PRO A 221 -9.46 -1.54 11.13
CA PRO A 221 -9.45 -1.38 12.57
C PRO A 221 -9.07 0.07 12.89
N ALA A 222 -9.79 0.69 13.83
CA ALA A 222 -9.48 2.04 14.28
C ALA A 222 -8.00 2.09 14.62
N SER A 223 -7.23 2.94 13.92
CA SER A 223 -5.83 3.11 14.28
C SER A 223 -5.83 3.56 15.73
N THR A 224 -5.32 2.74 16.65
CA THR A 224 -4.97 3.28 17.95
C THR A 224 -3.99 4.37 17.64
N ALA A 225 -4.42 5.63 17.84
CA ALA A 225 -3.53 6.75 17.71
C ALA A 225 -2.37 6.42 18.66
N VAL A 226 -1.22 6.06 18.09
CA VAL A 226 0.00 6.01 18.87
C VAL A 226 0.17 7.45 19.29
N HIS A 227 -0.18 7.74 20.54
CA HIS A 227 0.22 8.96 21.19
C HIS A 227 1.73 9.00 21.04
N VAL A 228 2.22 9.75 20.05
CA VAL A 228 3.59 10.21 20.07
C VAL A 228 3.68 10.94 21.41
N PRO A 229 4.54 10.53 22.35
CA PRO A 229 4.72 11.28 23.57
C PRO A 229 5.19 12.67 23.14
N THR A 230 4.29 13.65 23.18
CA THR A 230 4.69 15.03 23.18
C THR A 230 5.60 15.17 24.38
N LEU A 231 6.79 15.73 24.20
CA LEU A 231 7.64 16.14 25.31
C LEU A 231 6.77 17.07 26.16
N GLY A 232 6.21 16.56 27.26
CA GLY A 232 5.38 17.35 28.15
C GLY A 232 6.16 18.58 28.57
N GLN A 233 5.46 19.68 28.92
CA GLN A 233 6.09 20.96 29.27
C GLN A 233 7.28 20.82 30.25
N ALA A 234 7.25 19.82 31.15
CA ALA A 234 8.37 19.50 32.03
C ALA A 234 9.66 19.07 31.31
N ALA A 235 9.56 18.27 30.24
CA ALA A 235 10.72 17.82 29.46
C ALA A 235 11.28 18.93 28.57
N LEU A 236 10.42 19.82 28.04
CA LEU A 236 10.86 21.02 27.33
C LEU A 236 11.54 22.02 28.29
N MET A 237 10.99 22.21 29.49
CA MET A 237 11.60 23.02 30.54
C MET A 237 12.95 22.44 30.98
N ALA A 238 13.07 21.12 31.15
CA ALA A 238 14.33 20.47 31.49
C ALA A 238 15.38 20.65 30.38
N LEU A 239 15.00 20.54 29.10
CA LEU A 239 15.89 20.76 27.96
C LEU A 239 16.39 22.21 27.91
N MET A 240 15.51 23.18 28.11
CA MET A 240 15.86 24.61 28.14
C MET A 240 16.71 24.96 29.37
N SER A 241 16.47 24.31 30.51
CA SER A 241 17.28 24.46 31.74
C SER A 241 18.69 23.92 31.56
N MET A 242 18.85 22.77 30.89
CA MET A 242 20.17 22.22 30.57
C MET A 242 20.94 23.12 29.59
N LEU A 243 20.28 23.64 28.55
CA LEU A 243 20.90 24.59 27.62
C LEU A 243 21.38 25.87 28.34
N GLY A 244 20.60 26.38 29.31
CA GLY A 244 21.02 27.48 30.16
C GLY A 244 22.26 27.16 31.01
N LEU A 245 22.32 25.97 31.61
CA LEU A 245 23.47 25.52 32.42
C LEU A 245 24.75 25.32 31.60
N PHE A 246 24.65 24.84 30.36
CA PHE A 246 25.81 24.72 29.46
C PHE A 246 26.26 26.07 28.91
N GLY A 247 25.32 26.97 28.57
CA GLY A 247 25.64 28.32 28.10
C GLY A 247 26.36 29.17 29.16
N VAL A 248 25.89 29.13 30.41
CA VAL A 248 26.51 29.90 31.50
C VAL A 248 27.91 29.35 31.86
N ASN A 249 28.11 28.02 31.83
CA ASN A 249 29.43 27.43 32.06
C ASN A 249 30.43 27.74 30.94
N TYR A 250 29.97 27.87 29.69
CA TYR A 250 30.83 28.24 28.58
C TYR A 250 31.31 29.69 28.67
N ILE A 251 30.44 30.63 29.07
CA ILE A 251 30.79 32.05 29.25
C ILE A 251 31.76 32.20 30.44
N ARG A 252 31.50 31.52 31.56
CA ARG A 252 32.34 31.62 32.76
C ARG A 252 33.76 31.08 32.56
N ARG A 253 33.93 30.02 31.75
CA ARG A 253 35.25 29.49 31.37
C ARG A 253 36.01 30.40 30.40
N ARG A 254 35.32 31.23 29.63
CA ARG A 254 35.95 32.20 28.72
C ARG A 254 36.48 33.44 29.45
N GLU A 255 35.82 33.84 30.55
CA GLU A 255 36.23 34.99 31.36
C GLU A 255 37.37 34.67 32.35
N SER A 256 37.55 33.41 32.74
CA SER A 256 38.61 32.96 33.66
C SER A 256 39.93 32.59 32.97
N GLY A 257 40.02 32.79 31.64
CA GLY A 257 41.21 32.57 30.82
C GLY A 257 41.85 33.85 30.26
N ARG A 258 41.60 35.01 30.87
CA ARG A 258 42.30 36.28 30.60
C ARG A 258 43.05 36.75 31.84
#